data_AF-A0A1G1DMK5-F1
#
_entry.id   AF-A0A1G1DMK5-F1
#
_cell.length_a   1.000
_cell.length_b   1.000
_cell.length_c   1.000
_cell.angle_alpha   90.00
_cell.angle_beta   90.00
_cell.angle_gamma   90.00
#
_symmetry.space_group_name_H-M   'P 1'
#
loop_
_entity.id
_entity.type
_entity.pdbx_description
1 polymer ?
#
loop_
_entity_poly.entity_id
_entity_poly.type
_entity_poly.pdbx_seq_one_letter_code
_entity_poly.pdbx_strand_id
1 'polypeptide(L)' 'MANKYTLRYLPVAVDDIISIFDWIANNSPANAAAFIEKLDQHIGSLAIHPLLGRIPKDDKLKSAGYRVLVIESYLTFYI' A
#
# COMPACT_ATOMS: atom_id res chain seq x y z
N MET A 1 6.61 3.92 -20.02
CA MET A 1 6.25 2.48 -20.04
C MET A 1 4.77 2.39 -19.70
N ALA A 2 3.98 1.61 -20.44
CA ALA A 2 2.54 1.52 -20.18
C ALA A 2 2.27 0.67 -18.93
N ASN A 3 1.39 1.15 -18.05
CA ASN A 3 0.92 0.36 -16.91
C ASN A 3 0.25 -0.92 -17.43
N LYS A 4 0.76 -2.08 -17.02
CA LYS A 4 0.25 -3.38 -17.46
C LYS A 4 -1.01 -3.79 -16.70
N TYR A 5 -1.15 -3.30 -15.47
CA TYR A 5 -2.26 -3.59 -14.58
C TYR A 5 -2.92 -2.30 -14.08
N THR A 6 -4.24 -2.35 -13.86
CA THR A 6 -4.99 -1.26 -13.23
C THR A 6 -5.07 -1.54 -11.73
N LEU A 7 -4.60 -0.59 -10.93
CA LEU A 7 -4.69 -0.67 -9.48
C LEU A 7 -6.10 -0.31 -9.03
N ARG A 8 -6.65 -1.07 -8.08
CA ARG A 8 -7.95 -0.83 -7.48
C ARG A 8 -7.80 -0.89 -5.97
N TYR A 9 -8.29 0.15 -5.29
CA TYR A 9 -8.31 0.22 -3.85
C TYR A 9 -9.66 -0.28 -3.34
N LEU A 10 -9.64 -1.16 -2.35
CA LEU A 10 -10.85 -1.56 -1.63
C LEU A 10 -11.29 -0.39 -0.72
N PRO A 11 -12.60 -0.22 -0.43
CA PRO A 11 -13.07 0.84 0.45
C PRO A 11 -12.34 0.87 1.79
N VAL A 12 -12.13 -0.30 2.41
CA VAL A 12 -11.38 -0.43 3.67
C VAL A 12 -9.95 0.09 3.55
N ALA A 13 -9.28 -0.16 2.41
CA ALA A 13 -7.92 0.34 2.19
C ALA A 13 -7.89 1.87 2.00
N VAL A 14 -8.96 2.46 1.44
CA VAL A 14 -9.10 3.92 1.35
C VAL A 14 -9.29 4.52 2.75
N ASP A 15 -10.15 3.91 3.57
CA ASP A 15 -10.38 4.34 4.96
C ASP A 15 -9.09 4.25 5.80
N ASP A 16 -8.28 3.19 5.60
CA ASP A 16 -6.97 3.03 6.24
C ASP A 16 -6.01 4.16 5.83
N ILE A 17 -5.93 4.49 4.54
CA ILE A 17 -5.06 5.57 4.04
C ILE A 17 -5.47 6.91 4.63
N ILE A 18 -6.77 7.22 4.68
CA ILE A 18 -7.29 8.47 5.27
C ILE A 18 -6.97 8.51 6.77
N SER A 19 -7.20 7.42 7.48
CA SER A 19 -6.93 7.33 8.93
C SER A 19 -5.45 7.53 9.25
N ILE A 20 -4.55 6.96 8.43
CA ILE A 20 -3.11 7.16 8.58
C ILE A 20 -2.73 8.61 8.27
N PHE A 21 -3.26 9.19 7.20
CA PHE A 21 -3.02 10.59 6.86
C PHE A 21 -3.44 11.52 8.00
N ASP A 22 -4.66 11.38 8.51
CA ASP A 22 -5.20 12.21 9.59
C ASP A 22 -4.36 12.07 10.86
N TRP A 23 -3.94 10.83 11.20
CA TRP A 23 -3.10 10.58 12.35
C TRP A 23 -1.74 11.29 12.26
N ILE A 24 -1.07 11.22 11.10
CA ILE A 24 0.22 11.91 10.89
C ILE A 24 0.01 13.42 10.82
N ALA A 25 -1.06 13.87 10.15
CA ALA A 25 -1.35 15.28 9.92
C ALA A 25 -1.63 16.04 11.21
N ASN A 26 -2.22 15.38 12.21
CA ASN A 26 -2.41 15.93 13.55
C ASN A 26 -1.11 16.41 14.20
N ASN A 27 0.03 15.78 13.88
CA ASN A 27 1.34 16.19 14.36
C ASN A 27 2.12 17.02 13.33
N SER A 28 2.11 16.61 12.05
CA SER A 28 2.77 17.33 10.97
C SER A 28 2.08 17.06 9.61
N PRO A 29 1.34 18.04 9.08
CA PRO A 29 0.70 17.93 7.76
C PRO A 29 1.70 17.71 6.62
N ALA A 30 2.91 18.30 6.73
CA ALA A 30 3.96 18.12 5.74
C ALA A 30 4.45 16.66 5.68
N ASN A 31 4.60 16.02 6.85
CA ASN A 31 4.98 14.60 6.91
C ASN A 31 3.85 13.70 6.38
N ALA A 32 2.59 14.07 6.64
CA ALA A 32 1.45 13.31 6.13
C ALA A 32 1.42 13.33 4.59
N ALA A 33 1.59 14.49 3.98
CA ALA A 33 1.67 14.62 2.52
C ALA A 33 2.85 13.82 1.94
N ALA A 34 4.04 13.96 2.53
CA ALA A 34 5.23 13.22 2.08
C ALA A 34 5.06 11.70 2.22
N PHE A 35 4.34 11.24 3.24
CA PHE A 35 4.05 9.82 3.43
C PHE A 35 3.06 9.29 2.39
N ILE A 36 2.01 10.04 2.06
CA ILE A 36 1.06 9.68 0.99
C ILE A 36 1.75 9.63 -0.38
N GLU A 37 2.65 10.56 -0.67
CA GLU A 37 3.42 10.54 -1.92
C GLU A 37 4.28 9.27 -2.02
N LYS A 38 4.94 8.87 -0.93
CA LYS A 38 5.68 7.60 -0.88
C LYS A 38 4.77 6.40 -1.11
N LEU A 39 3.60 6.36 -0.45
CA LEU A 39 2.63 5.29 -0.65
C LEU A 39 2.23 5.18 -2.12
N ASP A 40 1.90 6.30 -2.77
CA ASP A 40 1.50 6.33 -4.17
C ASP A 40 2.61 5.85 -5.10
N GLN A 41 3.86 6.27 -4.87
CA GLN A 41 5.00 5.78 -5.65
C GLN A 41 5.22 4.26 -5.52
N HIS A 42 5.19 3.76 -4.28
CA HIS A 42 5.41 2.35 -3.99
C HIS A 42 4.27 1.47 -4.52
N ILE A 43 3.02 1.86 -4.30
CA ILE A 43 1.84 1.11 -4.77
C ILE A 43 1.72 1.24 -6.29
N GLY A 44 1.98 2.42 -6.86
CA GLY A 44 2.02 2.67 -8.30
C GLY A 44 2.97 1.74 -9.04
N SER A 45 4.11 1.40 -8.43
CA SER A 45 5.07 0.45 -9.00
C SER A 45 4.48 -0.95 -9.24
N LEU A 46 3.45 -1.35 -8.48
CA LEU A 46 2.76 -2.64 -8.62
C LEU A 46 2.01 -2.77 -9.96
N ALA A 47 1.64 -1.64 -10.58
CA ALA A 47 1.01 -1.64 -11.90
C ALA A 47 1.94 -2.20 -13.01
N ILE A 48 3.25 -2.18 -12.77
CA ILE A 48 4.29 -2.68 -13.68
C ILE A 48 4.94 -3.95 -13.11
N HIS A 49 5.17 -3.99 -11.79
CA HIS A 49 5.85 -5.07 -11.08
C HIS A 49 4.98 -5.69 -9.98
N PRO A 50 3.92 -6.46 -10.32
CA PRO A 50 2.98 -7.00 -9.34
C PRO A 50 3.61 -8.00 -8.36
N LEU A 51 4.79 -8.55 -8.66
CA LEU A 51 5.47 -9.54 -7.81
C LEU A 51 6.47 -8.93 -6.82
N LEU A 52 6.52 -7.59 -6.71
CA LEU A 52 7.47 -6.87 -5.85
C LEU A 52 7.23 -7.13 -4.35
N GLY A 53 5.98 -7.33 -3.96
CA GLY A 53 5.62 -7.71 -2.59
C GLY A 53 6.00 -9.14 -2.24
N ARG A 54 6.35 -9.35 -0.96
CA ARG A 54 6.68 -10.65 -0.39
C ARG A 54 5.42 -11.48 -0.13
N ILE A 55 5.58 -12.81 -0.13
CA ILE A 55 4.53 -13.71 0.36
C ILE A 55 4.47 -13.59 1.89
N PRO A 56 3.29 -13.36 2.49
CA PRO A 56 3.14 -13.30 3.94
C PRO A 56 3.53 -14.62 4.60
N LYS A 57 4.00 -14.55 5.85
CA LYS A 57 4.31 -15.73 6.66
C LYS A 57 3.07 -16.45 7.18
N ASP A 58 1.95 -15.73 7.28
CA ASP A 58 0.68 -16.29 7.73
C ASP A 58 0.09 -17.20 6.66
N ASP A 59 -0.20 -18.45 7.04
CA ASP A 59 -0.69 -19.47 6.10
C ASP A 59 -2.07 -19.14 5.52
N LYS A 60 -2.96 -18.49 6.27
CA LYS A 60 -4.29 -18.11 5.76
C LYS A 60 -4.16 -17.04 4.68
N LEU A 61 -3.34 -16.02 4.92
CA LEU A 61 -3.09 -14.97 3.93
C LEU A 61 -2.39 -15.53 2.68
N LYS A 62 -1.42 -16.43 2.88
CA LYS A 62 -0.72 -17.10 1.79
C LYS A 62 -1.67 -17.95 0.95
N SER A 63 -2.54 -18.75 1.57
CA SER A 63 -3.53 -19.57 0.87
C SER A 63 -4.58 -18.73 0.13
N ALA A 64 -4.90 -17.53 0.62
CA ALA A 64 -5.79 -16.59 -0.04
C ALA A 64 -5.12 -15.79 -1.19
N GLY A 65 -3.83 -16.01 -1.45
CA GLY A 65 -3.10 -15.40 -2.56
C GLY A 65 -2.52 -14.01 -2.26
N TYR A 66 -2.56 -13.55 -1.01
CA TYR A 66 -2.08 -12.22 -0.65
C TYR A 66 -0.57 -12.08 -0.82
N ARG A 67 -0.18 -10.85 -1.14
CA ARG A 67 1.18 -10.33 -1.08
C ARG A 67 1.23 -9.13 -0.15
N VAL A 68 2.41 -8.89 0.39
CA VAL A 68 2.67 -7.79 1.31
C VAL A 68 3.79 -6.93 0.77
N LEU A 69 3.50 -5.66 0.56
CA LEU A 69 4.51 -4.65 0.31
C LEU A 69 4.82 -3.92 1.62
N VAL A 70 6.10 -3.84 1.98
CA VAL A 70 6.55 -3.15 3.20
C VAL A 70 6.93 -1.73 2.81
N ILE A 71 6.25 -0.74 3.37
CA ILE A 71 6.50 0.68 3.11
C ILE A 71 6.76 1.33 4.47
N GLU A 72 8.05 1.52 4.77
CA GLU A 72 8.52 1.98 6.07
C GLU A 72 7.95 1.15 7.24
N SER A 73 7.08 1.76 8.04
CA SER A 73 6.45 1.13 9.22
C SER A 73 5.10 0.46 8.92
N TYR A 74 4.65 0.46 7.66
CA TYR A 74 3.34 -0.05 7.25
C TYR A 74 3.45 -1.27 6.33
N LEU A 75 2.40 -2.11 6.37
CA LEU A 75 2.24 -3.27 5.51
C LEU A 75 1.04 -3.03 4.59
N THR A 76 1.28 -3.03 3.28
CA THR A 76 0.21 -2.95 2.27
C THR A 76 -0.10 -4.36 1.76
N PHE A 77 -1.33 -4.82 1.96
CA PHE A 77 -1.80 -6.12 1.49
C PHE A 77 -2.50 -5.99 0.13
N TYR A 78 -2.16 -6.87 -0.82
CA TYR A 78 -2.75 -6.87 -2.17
C TYR A 78 -2.79 -8.27 -2.79
N ILE A 79 -3.55 -8.42 -3.88
CA ILE A 79 -3.71 -9.66 -4.68
C ILE A 79 -3.60 -9.36 -6.17
#